data_AF-A0A4D7CBS7-F1
#
_entry.id   AF-A0A4D7CBS7-F1
#
_cell.length_a   1.000
_cell.length_b   1.000
_cell.length_c   1.000
_cell.angle_alpha   90.00
_cell.angle_beta   90.00
_cell.angle_gamma   90.00
#
_symmetry.space_group_name_H-M   'P 1'
#
loop_
_entity.id
_entity.type
_entity.pdbx_description
1 polymer ?
#
loop_
_entity_poly.entity_id
_entity_poly.type
_entity_poly.pdbx_seq_one_letter_code
_entity_poly.pdbx_strand_id
1 'polypeptide(L)'
;MDHPLALYLVTFIIAFSSRPVISAQTSATIACVLLVLVGGLSFADSHKQPFLVMGALLALVFFVTLALHQQLASRRPGVVQLTQFYFWMSLGGVIGGGFTALLAPLLFQGVYEFPLLLLASAALLTPGAPLTTLRGFFERHARPSLLNVLIPALALVAALVLFIDSSDGLEKATLATPFCAAMLVVTTLAAAGRRWRFTANVAACILGFGGMLAFVKAQAAMHQERGFFGVYRVGEDHANQMRWLTHGTTLHGVESLKPALAFTPLSYYAPASGLGQIARALPDQARVGLVGLGPARPSVTASRGRFGPATRLTRAWSRSPPTPAFPLCPALRAGCTLRDRRCAPQAGDDARGGL
;
A
#
# COMPACT_ATOMS: atom_id res chain seq x y z
N MET A 1 15.67 -8.92 6.92
CA MET A 1 14.54 -8.04 6.55
C MET A 1 13.54 -7.96 7.72
N ASP A 2 14.03 -8.01 8.96
CA ASP A 2 13.23 -8.50 10.11
C ASP A 2 12.87 -7.38 11.10
N HIS A 3 13.11 -6.13 10.72
CA HIS A 3 12.97 -4.95 11.57
C HIS A 3 11.55 -4.72 12.15
N PRO A 4 10.44 -4.89 11.40
CA PRO A 4 9.10 -4.63 11.97
C PRO A 4 8.66 -5.71 12.98
N LEU A 5 9.03 -6.98 12.75
CA LEU A 5 8.75 -8.06 13.69
C LEU A 5 9.56 -7.87 14.99
N ALA A 6 10.84 -7.50 14.87
CA ALA A 6 11.67 -7.20 16.03
C ALA A 6 11.07 -6.07 16.87
N LEU A 7 10.62 -4.97 16.23
CA LEU A 7 9.93 -3.89 16.94
C LEU A 7 8.68 -4.39 17.65
N TYR A 8 7.84 -5.18 16.97
CA TYR A 8 6.65 -5.78 17.58
C TYR A 8 6.99 -6.58 18.85
N LEU A 9 7.98 -7.48 18.78
CA LEU A 9 8.42 -8.28 19.94
C LEU A 9 8.97 -7.41 21.07
N VAL A 10 9.76 -6.37 20.75
CA VAL A 10 10.27 -5.41 21.75
C VAL A 10 9.10 -4.73 22.47
N THR A 11 8.06 -4.30 21.75
CA THR A 11 6.89 -3.71 22.42
C THR A 11 6.21 -4.68 23.39
N PHE A 12 6.16 -5.97 23.04
CA PHE A 12 5.58 -7.01 23.89
C PHE A 12 6.42 -7.24 25.16
N ILE A 13 7.75 -7.32 25.02
CA ILE A 13 8.69 -7.42 26.14
C ILE A 13 8.52 -6.24 27.11
N ILE A 14 8.46 -5.01 26.59
CA ILE A 14 8.28 -3.82 27.43
C ILE A 14 6.90 -3.83 28.10
N ALA A 15 5.84 -4.18 27.35
CA ALA A 15 4.48 -4.12 27.85
C ALA A 15 4.17 -5.11 28.97
N PHE A 16 4.75 -6.31 28.92
CA PHE A 16 4.53 -7.38 29.91
C PHE A 16 5.62 -7.45 30.99
N SER A 17 6.58 -6.52 30.99
CA SER A 17 7.59 -6.40 32.04
C SER A 17 6.96 -5.95 33.37
N SER A 18 7.47 -6.48 34.50
CA SER A 18 7.08 -6.05 35.84
C SER A 18 7.48 -4.61 36.17
N ARG A 19 8.51 -4.09 35.49
CA ARG A 19 8.98 -2.71 35.57
C ARG A 19 9.20 -2.18 34.15
N PRO A 20 8.12 -1.73 33.47
CA PRO A 20 8.24 -1.27 32.10
C PRO A 20 9.10 0.00 32.05
N VAL A 21 10.08 0.02 31.14
CA VAL A 21 11.00 1.16 30.95
C VAL A 21 10.23 2.44 30.54
N ILE A 22 9.12 2.27 29.83
CA ILE A 22 8.24 3.35 29.38
C ILE A 22 6.88 3.15 30.02
N SER A 23 6.34 4.17 30.71
CA SER A 23 5.02 4.08 31.32
C SER A 23 3.90 4.01 30.27
N ALA A 24 2.79 3.34 30.60
CA ALA A 24 1.61 3.24 29.72
C ALA A 24 1.01 4.60 29.34
N GLN A 25 1.14 5.59 30.23
CA GLN A 25 0.66 6.94 29.97
C GLN A 25 1.58 7.70 29.01
N THR A 26 2.90 7.53 29.18
CA THR A 26 3.91 8.12 28.29
C THR A 26 3.79 7.56 26.88
N SER A 27 3.72 6.23 26.74
CA SER A 27 3.56 5.59 25.43
C SER A 27 2.27 5.99 24.73
N ALA A 28 1.14 6.02 25.44
CA ALA A 28 -0.15 6.47 24.89
C ALA A 28 -0.12 7.94 24.45
N THR A 29 0.53 8.81 25.23
CA THR A 29 0.70 10.23 24.88
C THR A 29 1.52 10.38 23.61
N ILE A 30 2.68 9.73 23.53
CA ILE A 30 3.56 9.76 22.36
C ILE A 30 2.84 9.17 21.14
N ALA A 31 2.15 8.04 21.30
CA ALA A 31 1.36 7.41 20.24
C ALA A 31 0.30 8.36 19.68
N CYS A 32 -0.45 9.05 20.54
CA CYS A 32 -1.43 10.04 20.11
C CYS A 32 -0.78 11.21 19.37
N VAL A 33 0.34 11.74 19.85
CA VAL A 33 1.07 12.83 19.17
C VAL A 33 1.56 12.35 17.79
N LEU A 34 2.16 11.17 17.71
CA LEU A 34 2.64 10.61 16.44
C LEU A 34 1.49 10.33 15.47
N LEU A 35 0.32 9.87 15.95
CA LEU A 35 -0.86 9.70 15.10
C LEU A 35 -1.27 11.02 14.43
N VAL A 36 -1.16 12.14 15.15
CA VAL A 36 -1.47 13.47 14.62
C VAL A 36 -0.42 13.96 13.63
N LEU A 37 0.87 13.83 13.98
CA LEU A 37 1.96 14.41 13.20
C LEU A 37 2.39 13.56 12.00
N VAL A 38 2.31 12.23 12.13
CA VAL A 38 2.88 11.27 11.18
C VAL A 38 1.81 10.48 10.46
N GLY A 39 0.60 10.34 11.03
CA GLY A 39 -0.46 9.51 10.44
C GLY A 39 -0.80 9.89 9.00
N GLY A 40 -0.72 11.17 8.66
CA GLY A 40 -0.91 11.68 7.30
C GLY A 40 0.28 11.47 6.35
N LEU A 41 1.51 11.44 6.87
CA LEU A 41 2.72 11.21 6.07
C LEU A 41 2.73 9.85 5.37
N SER A 42 1.88 8.91 5.81
CA SER A 42 1.62 7.61 5.18
C SER A 42 1.29 7.70 3.69
N PHE A 43 0.75 8.84 3.23
CA PHE A 43 0.35 9.08 1.84
C PHE A 43 1.17 10.16 1.13
N ALA A 44 2.14 10.77 1.82
CA ALA A 44 2.97 11.82 1.27
C ALA A 44 4.04 11.27 0.33
N ASP A 45 4.35 12.02 -0.73
CA ASP A 45 5.39 11.68 -1.70
C ASP A 45 6.76 11.68 -1.02
N SER A 46 7.23 10.49 -0.61
CA SER A 46 8.36 10.31 0.30
C SER A 46 9.72 10.36 -0.40
N HIS A 47 9.76 10.59 -1.71
CA HIS A 47 10.97 10.49 -2.53
C HIS A 47 12.10 11.43 -2.11
N LYS A 48 11.79 12.57 -1.47
CA LYS A 48 12.80 13.55 -1.03
C LYS A 48 13.49 13.18 0.28
N GLN A 49 12.82 12.46 1.19
CA GLN A 49 13.33 12.16 2.54
C GLN A 49 12.94 10.75 3.02
N PRO A 50 13.34 9.68 2.30
CA PRO A 50 12.84 8.33 2.57
C PRO A 50 13.21 7.81 3.96
N PHE A 51 14.42 8.11 4.46
CA PHE A 51 14.86 7.64 5.77
C PHE A 51 14.13 8.32 6.93
N LEU A 52 13.83 9.62 6.81
CA LEU A 52 13.11 10.36 7.84
C LEU A 52 11.66 9.87 7.94
N VAL A 53 10.98 9.70 6.80
CA VAL A 53 9.61 9.18 6.77
C VAL A 53 9.57 7.75 7.30
N MET A 54 10.51 6.90 6.90
CA MET A 54 10.65 5.54 7.43
C MET A 54 10.82 5.55 8.95
N GLY A 55 11.75 6.35 9.48
CA GLY A 55 11.98 6.47 10.92
C GLY A 55 10.74 6.95 11.68
N ALA A 56 10.03 7.94 11.13
CA ALA A 56 8.80 8.46 11.71
C ALA A 56 7.67 7.42 11.73
N LEU A 57 7.48 6.66 10.65
CA LEU A 57 6.49 5.59 10.57
C LEU A 57 6.83 4.41 11.49
N LEU A 58 8.10 4.02 11.59
CA LEU A 58 8.54 3.00 12.53
C LEU A 58 8.31 3.43 13.98
N ALA A 59 8.60 4.69 14.31
CA ALA A 59 8.30 5.26 15.63
C ALA A 59 6.79 5.28 15.90
N LEU A 60 5.97 5.71 14.93
CA LEU A 60 4.51 5.70 15.03
C LEU A 60 4.00 4.28 15.34
N VAL A 61 4.38 3.29 14.53
CA VAL A 61 3.96 1.89 14.70
C VAL A 61 4.45 1.35 16.04
N PHE A 62 5.69 1.64 16.43
CA PHE A 62 6.26 1.20 17.71
C PHE A 62 5.44 1.74 18.90
N PHE A 63 5.21 3.05 18.99
CA PHE A 63 4.53 3.65 20.13
C PHE A 63 3.04 3.31 20.16
N VAL A 64 2.37 3.27 19.01
CA VAL A 64 0.96 2.84 18.93
C VAL A 64 0.82 1.39 19.40
N THR A 65 1.68 0.49 18.89
CA THR A 65 1.66 -0.93 19.28
C THR A 65 1.99 -1.10 20.75
N LEU A 66 3.02 -0.40 21.27
CA LEU A 66 3.39 -0.44 22.68
C LEU A 66 2.25 0.04 23.57
N ALA A 67 1.59 1.15 23.24
CA ALA A 67 0.48 1.68 24.01
C ALA A 67 -0.70 0.70 24.05
N LEU A 68 -1.03 0.06 22.93
CA LEU A 68 -2.08 -0.97 22.86
C LEU A 68 -1.69 -2.24 23.64
N HIS A 69 -0.44 -2.71 23.52
CA HIS A 69 0.04 -3.85 24.30
C HIS A 69 0.02 -3.55 25.80
N GLN A 70 0.38 -2.34 26.23
CA GLN A 70 0.33 -1.96 27.65
C GLN A 70 -1.10 -1.87 28.19
N GLN A 71 -2.06 -1.40 27.38
CA GLN A 71 -3.48 -1.47 27.73
C GLN A 71 -4.00 -2.92 27.81
N LEU A 72 -3.51 -3.81 26.95
CA LEU A 72 -3.86 -5.23 27.01
C LEU A 72 -3.25 -5.88 28.25
N ALA A 73 -1.98 -5.59 28.54
CA ALA A 73 -1.27 -6.12 29.70
C ALA A 73 -1.87 -5.66 31.03
N SER A 74 -2.37 -4.42 31.12
CA SER A 74 -3.02 -3.90 32.32
C SER A 74 -4.39 -4.54 32.60
N ARG A 75 -5.02 -5.15 31.59
CA ARG A 75 -6.28 -5.91 31.71
C ARG A 75 -6.06 -7.40 31.97
N ARG A 76 -4.81 -7.83 32.18
CA ARG A 76 -4.50 -9.23 32.51
C ARG A 76 -5.25 -9.64 33.78
N PRO A 77 -6.11 -10.68 33.72
CA PRO A 77 -6.89 -11.11 34.88
C PRO A 77 -6.01 -11.86 35.88
N GLY A 78 -6.60 -12.18 37.04
CA GLY A 78 -5.98 -13.06 38.04
C GLY A 78 -5.64 -14.46 37.48
N VAL A 79 -4.84 -15.21 38.24
CA VAL A 79 -4.23 -16.49 37.81
C VAL A 79 -5.25 -17.52 37.28
N VAL A 80 -6.48 -17.51 37.79
CA VAL A 80 -7.54 -18.45 37.40
C VAL A 80 -7.97 -18.31 35.93
N GLN A 81 -7.90 -17.11 35.35
CA GLN A 81 -8.36 -16.84 33.97
C GLN A 81 -7.19 -16.60 32.99
N LEU A 82 -5.97 -16.90 33.41
CA LEU A 82 -4.75 -16.56 32.67
C LEU A 82 -4.66 -17.28 31.32
N THR A 83 -5.03 -18.56 31.28
CA THR A 83 -5.05 -19.36 30.05
C THR A 83 -6.02 -18.79 29.03
N GLN A 84 -7.22 -18.37 29.49
CA GLN A 84 -8.23 -17.77 28.61
C GLN A 84 -7.75 -16.42 28.05
N PHE A 85 -7.07 -15.60 28.87
CA PHE A 85 -6.48 -14.35 28.43
C PHE A 85 -5.44 -14.56 27.31
N TYR A 86 -4.51 -15.51 27.47
CA TYR A 86 -3.51 -15.81 26.44
C TYR A 86 -4.12 -16.47 25.20
N PHE A 87 -5.18 -17.27 25.37
CA PHE A 87 -5.94 -17.79 24.25
C PHE A 87 -6.56 -16.67 23.39
N TRP A 88 -7.27 -15.72 24.00
CA TRP A 88 -7.86 -14.59 23.27
C TRP A 88 -6.82 -13.69 22.62
N MET A 89 -5.67 -13.51 23.28
CA MET A 89 -4.55 -12.77 22.71
C MET A 89 -3.97 -13.46 21.47
N SER A 90 -3.73 -14.78 21.55
CA SER A 90 -3.26 -15.57 20.40
C SER A 90 -4.28 -15.60 19.26
N LEU A 91 -5.56 -15.78 19.59
CA LEU A 91 -6.65 -15.75 18.61
C LEU A 91 -6.75 -14.38 17.93
N GLY A 92 -6.61 -13.29 18.68
CA GLY A 92 -6.54 -11.94 18.13
C GLY A 92 -5.36 -11.76 17.17
N GLY A 93 -4.20 -12.35 17.48
CA GLY A 93 -3.04 -12.38 16.59
C GLY A 93 -3.32 -13.13 15.28
N VAL A 94 -3.97 -14.30 15.34
CA VAL A 94 -4.36 -15.08 14.15
C VAL A 94 -5.37 -14.32 13.30
N ILE A 95 -6.39 -13.71 13.91
CA ILE A 95 -7.39 -12.91 13.21
C ILE A 95 -6.73 -11.69 12.55
N GLY A 96 -5.85 -10.99 13.27
CA GLY A 96 -5.12 -9.83 12.75
C GLY A 96 -4.21 -10.20 11.57
N GLY A 97 -3.45 -11.30 11.70
CA GLY A 97 -2.59 -11.81 10.63
C GLY A 97 -3.38 -12.31 9.43
N GLY A 98 -4.48 -13.03 9.65
CA GLY A 98 -5.40 -13.47 8.59
C GLY A 98 -6.07 -12.30 7.88
N PHE A 99 -6.45 -11.25 8.62
CA PHE A 99 -6.99 -10.02 8.04
C PHE A 99 -5.96 -9.36 7.11
N THR A 100 -4.72 -9.16 7.56
CA THR A 100 -3.71 -8.44 6.75
C THR A 100 -3.19 -9.28 5.57
N ALA A 101 -3.02 -10.59 5.75
CA ALA A 101 -2.44 -11.45 4.72
C ALA A 101 -3.44 -11.94 3.68
N LEU A 102 -4.71 -12.15 4.06
CA LEU A 102 -5.73 -12.76 3.20
C LEU A 102 -6.86 -11.80 2.87
N LEU A 103 -7.48 -11.21 3.90
CA LEU A 103 -8.72 -10.45 3.70
C LEU A 103 -8.45 -9.05 3.10
N ALA A 104 -7.41 -8.35 3.54
CA ALA A 104 -7.10 -7.01 3.07
C ALA A 104 -6.78 -6.96 1.55
N PRO A 105 -5.98 -7.87 0.96
CA PRO A 105 -5.81 -7.94 -0.49
C PRO A 105 -7.09 -8.23 -1.28
N LEU A 106 -8.07 -8.93 -0.70
CA LEU A 106 -9.34 -9.26 -1.34
C LEU A 106 -10.35 -8.11 -1.25
N LEU A 107 -10.37 -7.38 -0.14
CA LEU A 107 -11.30 -6.27 0.09
C LEU A 107 -10.82 -4.96 -0.53
N PHE A 108 -9.51 -4.75 -0.64
CA PHE A 108 -8.94 -3.47 -0.98
C PHE A 108 -8.03 -3.55 -2.20
N GLN A 109 -8.29 -2.71 -3.21
CA GLN A 109 -7.39 -2.52 -4.34
C GLN A 109 -6.13 -1.70 -3.99
N GLY A 110 -6.14 -1.01 -2.85
CA GLY A 110 -5.02 -0.25 -2.29
C GLY A 110 -4.67 -0.71 -0.87
N VAL A 111 -3.67 -0.09 -0.26
CA VAL A 111 -3.21 -0.40 1.12
C VAL A 111 -4.04 0.42 2.13
N TYR A 112 -5.36 0.25 2.12
CA TYR A 112 -6.29 1.01 2.97
C TYR A 112 -6.36 0.49 4.41
N GLU A 113 -5.92 -0.74 4.68
CA GLU A 113 -5.89 -1.29 6.03
C GLU A 113 -4.98 -0.50 6.96
N PHE A 114 -3.89 0.10 6.44
CA PHE A 114 -2.98 0.87 7.28
C PHE A 114 -3.63 2.10 7.92
N PRO A 115 -4.24 3.06 7.18
CA PRO A 115 -4.94 4.18 7.80
C PRO A 115 -6.15 3.73 8.63
N LEU A 116 -6.85 2.66 8.22
CA LEU A 116 -7.98 2.13 9.01
C LEU A 116 -7.52 1.61 10.38
N LEU A 117 -6.36 0.94 10.45
CA LEU A 117 -5.77 0.47 11.70
C LEU A 117 -5.24 1.64 12.55
N LEU A 118 -4.73 2.71 11.94
CA LEU A 118 -4.39 3.95 12.66
C LEU A 118 -5.64 4.59 13.27
N LEU A 119 -6.77 4.63 12.56
CA LEU A 119 -8.04 5.14 13.09
C LEU A 119 -8.60 4.24 14.19
N ALA A 120 -8.54 2.92 14.03
CA ALA A 120 -8.92 1.98 15.07
C ALA A 120 -8.06 2.17 16.32
N SER A 121 -6.75 2.39 16.14
CA SER A 121 -5.82 2.69 17.23
C SER A 121 -6.20 4.02 17.91
N ALA A 122 -6.49 5.07 17.16
CA ALA A 122 -6.94 6.35 17.71
C ALA A 122 -8.26 6.23 18.49
N ALA A 123 -9.16 5.33 18.09
CA ALA A 123 -10.43 5.07 18.79
C ALA A 123 -10.25 4.28 20.09
N LEU A 124 -9.26 3.38 20.13
CA LEU A 124 -8.94 2.54 21.29
C LEU A 124 -8.07 3.27 22.31
N LEU A 125 -7.14 4.10 21.86
CA LEU A 125 -6.22 4.82 22.72
C LEU A 125 -6.94 5.95 23.47
N THR A 126 -6.76 5.98 24.79
CA THR A 126 -7.16 7.13 25.61
C THR A 126 -5.92 7.99 25.82
N PRO A 127 -5.84 9.22 25.30
CA PRO A 127 -4.65 10.06 25.44
C PRO A 127 -4.37 10.43 26.90
N GLY A 128 -3.09 10.54 27.23
CA GLY A 128 -2.62 10.74 28.61
C GLY A 128 -2.89 12.13 29.20
N ALA A 129 -2.59 12.27 30.49
CA ALA A 129 -2.82 13.48 31.29
C ALA A 129 -2.34 14.80 30.64
N PRO A 130 -1.12 14.90 30.06
CA PRO A 130 -0.65 16.19 29.53
C PRO A 130 -1.53 16.72 28.38
N LEU A 131 -2.04 15.83 27.54
CA LEU A 131 -2.96 16.21 26.45
C LEU A 131 -4.34 16.60 26.99
N THR A 132 -4.78 15.94 28.07
CA THR A 132 -6.06 16.30 28.73
C THR A 132 -5.98 17.63 29.49
N THR A 133 -4.79 18.06 29.94
CA THR A 133 -4.60 19.40 30.53
C THR A 133 -4.85 20.49 29.50
N LEU A 134 -4.36 20.30 28.26
CA LEU A 134 -4.61 21.20 27.14
C LEU A 134 -6.12 21.29 26.83
N ARG A 135 -6.83 20.15 26.80
CA ARG A 135 -8.30 20.14 26.70
C ARG A 135 -8.95 20.96 27.82
N GLY A 136 -8.53 20.74 29.07
CA GLY A 136 -9.07 21.44 30.24
C GLY A 136 -8.85 22.96 30.20
N PHE A 137 -7.84 23.45 29.48
CA PHE A 137 -7.69 24.88 29.21
C PHE A 137 -8.81 25.41 28.30
N PHE A 138 -9.14 24.71 27.20
CA PHE A 138 -10.22 25.12 26.28
C PHE A 138 -11.61 24.98 26.90
N GLU A 139 -11.87 23.87 27.62
CA GLU A 139 -13.16 23.64 28.31
C GLU A 139 -13.44 24.67 29.41
N ARG A 140 -12.40 25.36 29.93
CA ARG A 140 -12.57 26.47 30.89
C ARG A 140 -13.02 27.79 30.22
N HIS A 141 -12.67 28.01 28.96
CA HIS A 141 -12.93 29.29 28.27
C HIS A 141 -14.13 29.23 27.32
N ALA A 142 -14.64 28.04 26.97
CA ALA A 142 -15.73 27.87 26.04
C ALA A 142 -16.70 26.77 26.48
N ARG A 143 -17.98 26.90 26.08
CA ARG A 143 -19.00 25.89 26.38
C ARG A 143 -18.64 24.55 25.74
N PRO A 144 -18.76 23.41 26.45
CA PRO A 144 -18.40 22.11 25.91
C PRO A 144 -19.24 21.74 24.68
N SER A 145 -20.53 22.07 24.65
CA SER A 145 -21.38 21.83 23.47
C SER A 145 -20.88 22.52 22.20
N LEU A 146 -20.39 23.76 22.31
CA LEU A 146 -19.77 24.50 21.21
C LEU A 146 -18.48 23.81 20.74
N LEU A 147 -17.61 23.42 21.68
CA LEU A 147 -16.35 22.73 21.37
C LEU A 147 -16.56 21.39 20.65
N ASN A 148 -17.68 20.71 20.90
CA ASN A 148 -18.04 19.45 20.23
C ASN A 148 -18.23 19.63 18.71
N VAL A 149 -18.63 20.82 18.29
CA VAL A 149 -18.93 21.14 16.88
C VAL A 149 -17.76 21.90 16.26
N LEU A 150 -17.24 22.90 16.97
CA LEU A 150 -16.21 23.80 16.43
C LEU A 150 -14.88 23.09 16.19
N ILE A 151 -14.43 22.24 17.12
CA ILE A 151 -13.15 21.52 16.98
C ILE A 151 -13.11 20.62 15.75
N PRO A 152 -14.09 19.71 15.53
CA PRO A 152 -14.09 18.88 14.32
C PRO A 152 -14.39 19.68 13.06
N ALA A 153 -15.21 20.73 13.13
CA ALA A 153 -15.47 21.60 11.98
C ALA A 153 -14.20 22.33 11.51
N LEU A 154 -13.44 22.93 12.44
CA LEU A 154 -12.16 23.58 12.13
C LEU A 154 -11.13 22.58 11.60
N ALA A 155 -11.05 21.38 12.16
CA ALA A 155 -10.18 20.32 11.66
C ALA A 155 -10.55 19.91 10.22
N LEU A 156 -11.85 19.76 9.93
CA LEU A 156 -12.32 19.45 8.58
C LEU A 156 -12.00 20.57 7.59
N VAL A 157 -12.25 21.84 7.95
CA VAL A 157 -11.92 22.99 7.10
C VAL A 157 -10.42 23.06 6.84
N ALA A 158 -9.58 22.88 7.88
CA ALA A 158 -8.14 22.82 7.72
C ALA A 158 -7.72 21.72 6.74
N ALA A 159 -8.25 20.51 6.89
CA ALA A 159 -7.94 19.38 6.02
C ALA A 159 -8.37 19.63 4.57
N LEU A 160 -9.52 20.26 4.34
CA LEU A 160 -9.98 20.64 3.00
C LEU A 160 -9.08 21.69 2.36
N VAL A 161 -8.67 22.72 3.11
CA VAL A 161 -7.74 23.75 2.61
C VAL A 161 -6.39 23.13 2.26
N LEU A 162 -5.86 22.25 3.12
CA LEU A 162 -4.62 21.51 2.84
C LEU A 162 -4.73 20.64 1.59
N PHE A 163 -5.88 19.99 1.38
CA PHE A 163 -6.12 19.20 0.17
C PHE A 163 -6.13 20.08 -1.09
N ILE A 164 -6.88 21.19 -1.07
CA ILE A 164 -6.97 22.12 -2.21
C ILE A 164 -5.58 22.66 -2.56
N ASP A 165 -4.84 23.19 -1.59
CA ASP A 165 -3.50 23.74 -1.79
C ASP A 165 -2.50 22.66 -2.29
N SER A 166 -2.61 21.43 -1.77
CA SER A 166 -1.76 20.31 -2.23
C SER A 166 -2.05 19.88 -3.67
N SER A 167 -3.25 20.16 -4.20
CA SER A 167 -3.62 19.81 -5.58
C SER A 167 -2.98 20.75 -6.61
N ASP A 168 -2.62 21.98 -6.21
CA ASP A 168 -2.00 22.98 -7.07
C ASP A 168 -0.47 22.84 -7.18
N GLY A 169 0.13 21.92 -6.42
CA GLY A 169 1.55 21.59 -6.42
C GLY A 169 2.36 22.34 -5.36
N LEU A 170 3.41 21.69 -4.83
CA LEU A 170 4.19 22.15 -3.67
C LEU A 170 4.86 23.54 -3.86
N GLU A 171 5.11 23.95 -5.10
CA GLU A 171 5.72 25.26 -5.42
C GLU A 171 4.77 26.43 -5.22
N LYS A 172 3.47 26.17 -5.08
CA LYS A 172 2.43 27.18 -4.86
C LYS A 172 1.90 27.21 -3.42
N ALA A 173 2.53 26.47 -2.50
CA ALA A 173 2.09 26.39 -1.11
C ALA A 173 1.94 27.80 -0.52
N THR A 174 0.72 28.14 -0.13
CA THR A 174 0.39 29.46 0.38
C THR A 174 0.79 29.62 1.86
N LEU A 175 0.78 30.86 2.38
CA LEU A 175 0.91 31.08 3.84
C LEU A 175 -0.21 30.40 4.64
N ALA A 176 -1.32 30.01 4.00
CA ALA A 176 -2.41 29.27 4.62
C ALA A 176 -2.03 27.82 4.96
N THR A 177 -1.07 27.21 4.26
CA THR A 177 -0.66 25.81 4.44
C THR A 177 -0.07 25.53 5.82
N PRO A 178 1.00 26.23 6.29
CA PRO A 178 1.52 26.02 7.64
C PRO A 178 0.50 26.39 8.73
N PHE A 179 -0.35 27.39 8.49
CA PHE A 179 -1.40 27.79 9.43
C PHE A 179 -2.47 26.69 9.58
N CYS A 180 -2.99 26.15 8.48
CA CYS A 180 -3.98 25.08 8.50
C CYS A 180 -3.40 23.78 9.08
N ALA A 181 -2.13 23.46 8.77
CA ALA A 181 -1.43 22.33 9.39
C ALA A 181 -1.34 22.50 10.92
N ALA A 182 -0.92 23.67 11.40
CA ALA A 182 -0.87 23.97 12.83
C ALA A 182 -2.26 23.92 13.48
N MET A 183 -3.28 24.49 12.84
CA MET A 183 -4.66 24.46 13.31
C MET A 183 -5.19 23.02 13.43
N LEU A 184 -4.90 22.17 12.45
CA LEU A 184 -5.29 20.77 12.45
C LEU A 184 -4.61 19.98 13.57
N VAL A 185 -3.32 20.21 13.81
CA VAL A 185 -2.61 19.62 14.95
C VAL A 185 -3.21 20.08 16.27
N VAL A 186 -3.38 21.40 16.47
CA VAL A 186 -3.89 21.98 17.73
C VAL A 186 -5.30 21.49 18.02
N THR A 187 -6.20 21.51 17.04
CA THR A 187 -7.59 21.02 17.22
C THR A 187 -7.63 19.53 17.54
N THR A 188 -6.76 18.72 16.95
CA THR A 188 -6.67 17.29 17.26
C THR A 188 -6.13 17.03 18.67
N LEU A 189 -5.10 17.77 19.09
CA LEU A 189 -4.59 17.69 20.47
C LEU A 189 -5.62 18.20 21.49
N ALA A 190 -6.40 19.23 21.16
CA ALA A 190 -7.50 19.71 22.00
C ALA A 190 -8.67 18.71 22.08
N ALA A 191 -8.86 17.85 21.07
CA ALA A 191 -9.83 16.76 21.10
C ALA A 191 -9.41 15.58 21.99
N ALA A 192 -8.18 15.59 22.51
CA ALA A 192 -7.65 14.52 23.34
C ALA A 192 -8.54 14.23 24.56
N GLY A 193 -8.90 12.95 24.74
CA GLY A 193 -9.68 12.46 25.87
C GLY A 193 -11.17 12.38 25.57
N ARG A 194 -11.60 12.76 24.36
CA ARG A 194 -12.92 12.46 23.81
C ARG A 194 -12.73 11.52 22.61
N ARG A 195 -12.74 10.21 22.86
CA ARG A 195 -12.38 9.16 21.89
C ARG A 195 -12.82 9.45 20.46
N TRP A 196 -14.12 9.70 20.24
CA TRP A 196 -14.67 9.88 18.91
C TRP A 196 -14.29 11.21 18.23
N ARG A 197 -14.07 12.28 19.01
CA ARG A 197 -13.59 13.55 18.44
C ARG A 197 -12.13 13.44 18.04
N PHE A 198 -11.33 12.82 18.90
CA PHE A 198 -9.94 12.57 18.61
C PHE A 198 -9.80 11.71 17.35
N THR A 199 -10.54 10.60 17.25
CA THR A 199 -10.54 9.76 16.04
C THR A 199 -10.98 10.52 14.79
N ALA A 200 -12.05 11.31 14.86
CA ALA A 200 -12.52 12.11 13.72
C ALA A 200 -11.47 13.12 13.27
N ASN A 201 -10.79 13.78 14.20
CA ASN A 201 -9.73 14.75 13.89
C ASN A 201 -8.46 14.06 13.36
N VAL A 202 -8.10 12.87 13.85
CA VAL A 202 -7.03 12.06 13.26
C VAL A 202 -7.40 11.64 11.83
N ALA A 203 -8.66 11.33 11.54
CA ALA A 203 -9.11 11.10 10.16
C ALA A 203 -8.93 12.34 9.29
N ALA A 204 -9.28 13.52 9.82
CA ALA A 204 -9.02 14.79 9.13
C ALA A 204 -7.52 15.02 8.88
N CYS A 205 -6.63 14.68 9.84
CA CYS A 205 -5.18 14.70 9.61
C CYS A 205 -4.77 13.77 8.46
N ILE A 206 -5.21 12.51 8.48
CA ILE A 206 -4.84 11.53 7.45
C ILE A 206 -5.30 12.01 6.06
N LEU A 207 -6.53 12.53 5.96
CA LEU A 207 -7.08 13.04 4.71
C LEU A 207 -6.39 14.32 4.24
N GLY A 208 -6.17 15.28 5.15
CA GLY A 208 -5.58 16.59 4.84
C GLY A 208 -4.11 16.53 4.47
N PHE A 209 -3.33 15.64 5.09
CA PHE A 209 -1.90 15.45 4.78
C PHE A 209 -1.68 14.43 3.65
N GLY A 210 -2.44 14.55 2.57
CA GLY A 210 -2.20 13.79 1.33
C GLY A 210 -3.04 12.51 1.16
N GLY A 211 -3.78 12.06 2.18
CA GLY A 211 -4.68 10.91 2.03
C GLY A 211 -5.78 11.15 0.99
N MET A 212 -6.37 12.35 0.96
CA MET A 212 -7.36 12.73 -0.05
C MET A 212 -6.76 12.79 -1.45
N LEU A 213 -5.56 13.38 -1.59
CA LEU A 213 -4.84 13.44 -2.86
C LEU A 213 -4.47 12.04 -3.37
N ALA A 214 -3.98 11.16 -2.49
CA ALA A 214 -3.68 9.78 -2.81
C ALA A 214 -4.94 9.00 -3.23
N PHE A 215 -6.07 9.25 -2.58
CA PHE A 215 -7.36 8.68 -2.96
C PHE A 215 -7.79 9.14 -4.36
N VAL A 216 -7.72 10.44 -4.65
CA VAL A 216 -8.04 10.99 -5.98
C VAL A 216 -7.11 10.41 -7.05
N LYS A 217 -5.80 10.35 -6.79
CA LYS A 217 -4.82 9.72 -7.69
C LYS A 217 -5.13 8.23 -7.94
N ALA A 218 -5.56 7.51 -6.91
CA ALA A 218 -5.94 6.11 -7.03
C ALA A 218 -7.20 5.93 -7.88
N GLN A 219 -8.19 6.82 -7.77
CA GLN A 219 -9.40 6.81 -8.60
C GLN A 219 -9.15 7.25 -10.05
N ALA A 220 -8.16 8.11 -10.27
CA ALA A 220 -7.74 8.53 -11.60
C ALA A 220 -6.88 7.47 -12.32
N ALA A 221 -6.37 6.45 -11.61
CA ALA A 221 -5.64 5.36 -12.22
C ALA A 221 -6.58 4.56 -13.15
N MET A 222 -6.16 4.37 -14.39
CA MET A 222 -6.95 3.60 -15.37
C MET A 222 -7.14 2.15 -14.92
N HIS A 223 -6.14 1.61 -14.24
CA HIS A 223 -6.21 0.29 -13.64
C HIS A 223 -5.38 0.22 -12.37
N GLN A 224 -5.92 -0.42 -11.33
CA GLN A 224 -5.22 -0.68 -10.07
C GLN A 224 -5.53 -2.12 -9.64
N GLU A 225 -4.46 -2.88 -9.36
CA GLU A 225 -4.59 -4.22 -8.80
C GLU A 225 -3.63 -4.38 -7.62
N ARG A 226 -4.08 -5.15 -6.62
CA ARG A 226 -3.28 -5.49 -5.46
C ARG A 226 -2.96 -6.98 -5.47
N GLY A 227 -1.68 -7.29 -5.49
CA GLY A 227 -1.16 -8.64 -5.26
C GLY A 227 -0.46 -8.77 -3.90
N PHE A 228 0.10 -9.95 -3.64
CA PHE A 228 0.88 -10.21 -2.42
C PHE A 228 2.12 -9.31 -2.29
N PHE A 229 2.74 -8.97 -3.42
CA PHE A 229 3.98 -8.19 -3.46
C PHE A 229 3.76 -6.67 -3.51
N GLY A 230 2.51 -6.19 -3.51
CA GLY A 230 2.18 -4.77 -3.52
C GLY A 230 1.09 -4.39 -4.51
N VAL A 231 0.91 -3.08 -4.69
CA VAL A 231 -0.13 -2.50 -5.55
C VAL A 231 0.47 -2.06 -6.87
N TYR A 232 -0.07 -2.56 -7.98
CA TYR A 232 0.23 -2.12 -9.33
C TYR A 232 -0.77 -1.05 -9.76
N ARG A 233 -0.28 0.00 -10.41
CA ARG A 233 -1.13 1.06 -10.96
C ARG A 233 -0.70 1.40 -12.37
N VAL A 234 -1.66 1.46 -13.28
CA VAL A 234 -1.51 2.04 -14.62
C VAL A 234 -2.28 3.35 -14.65
N GLY A 235 -1.60 4.43 -15.01
CA GLY A 235 -2.23 5.73 -15.20
C GLY A 235 -1.80 6.37 -16.52
N GLU A 236 -2.60 7.32 -16.96
CA GLU A 236 -2.30 8.16 -18.10
C GLU A 236 -2.21 9.61 -17.66
N ASP A 237 -1.21 10.29 -18.19
CA ASP A 237 -1.10 11.73 -18.16
C ASP A 237 -1.45 12.24 -19.56
N HIS A 238 -2.71 12.64 -19.74
CA HIS A 238 -3.20 13.13 -21.03
C HIS A 238 -2.58 14.48 -21.41
N ALA A 239 -2.15 15.30 -20.44
CA ALA A 239 -1.50 16.58 -20.72
C ALA A 239 -0.13 16.34 -21.36
N ASN A 240 0.64 15.41 -20.80
CA ASN A 240 1.96 15.04 -21.34
C ASN A 240 1.91 13.95 -22.42
N GLN A 241 0.74 13.37 -22.69
CA GLN A 241 0.53 12.25 -23.61
C GLN A 241 1.41 11.04 -23.26
N MET A 242 1.37 10.64 -21.99
CA MET A 242 2.18 9.55 -21.43
C MET A 242 1.31 8.55 -20.68
N ARG A 243 1.72 7.28 -20.70
CA ARG A 243 1.19 6.22 -19.84
C ARG A 243 2.31 5.72 -18.94
N TRP A 244 2.01 5.48 -17.68
CA TRP A 244 2.99 4.98 -16.71
C TRP A 244 2.45 3.74 -15.99
N LEU A 245 3.37 2.91 -15.51
CA LEU A 245 3.09 1.82 -14.57
C LEU A 245 3.93 2.03 -13.32
N THR A 246 3.30 1.90 -12.16
CA THR A 246 4.00 1.85 -10.87
C THR A 246 3.66 0.56 -10.14
N HIS A 247 4.56 0.15 -9.24
CA HIS A 247 4.36 -0.90 -8.25
C HIS A 247 4.84 -0.38 -6.91
N GLY A 248 3.92 -0.23 -5.96
CA GLY A 248 4.21 0.49 -4.72
C GLY A 248 4.63 1.93 -5.01
N THR A 249 5.88 2.26 -4.66
CA THR A 249 6.50 3.58 -4.90
C THR A 249 7.45 3.58 -6.10
N THR A 250 7.65 2.43 -6.75
CA THR A 250 8.60 2.30 -7.86
C THR A 250 7.86 2.50 -9.19
N LEU A 251 8.34 3.46 -9.99
CA LEU A 251 7.97 3.58 -11.40
C LEU A 251 8.63 2.45 -12.17
N HIS A 252 7.86 1.63 -12.89
CA HIS A 252 8.38 0.51 -13.69
C HIS A 252 8.58 0.87 -15.16
N GLY A 253 7.86 1.87 -15.65
CA GLY A 253 8.06 2.34 -17.00
C GLY A 253 7.07 3.40 -17.41
N VAL A 254 7.45 4.10 -18.48
CA VAL A 254 6.67 5.15 -19.12
C VAL A 254 6.66 4.90 -20.62
N GLU A 255 5.49 5.01 -21.24
CA GLU A 255 5.24 4.89 -22.68
C GLU A 255 4.61 6.19 -23.19
N SER A 256 4.97 6.66 -24.39
CA SER A 256 4.29 7.80 -25.02
C SER A 256 3.02 7.33 -25.70
N LEU A 257 1.93 8.08 -25.49
CA LEU A 257 0.68 7.90 -26.22
C LEU A 257 0.75 8.50 -27.65
N LYS A 258 1.78 9.31 -27.96
CA LYS A 258 1.99 9.85 -29.30
C LYS A 258 2.48 8.74 -30.24
N PRO A 259 1.78 8.44 -31.34
CA PRO A 259 2.15 7.35 -32.25
C PRO A 259 3.61 7.42 -32.75
N ALA A 260 4.10 8.64 -33.01
CA ALA A 260 5.46 8.89 -33.46
C ALA A 260 6.55 8.53 -32.41
N LEU A 261 6.19 8.48 -31.13
CA LEU A 261 7.09 8.22 -30.00
C LEU A 261 6.73 6.93 -29.24
N ALA A 262 5.80 6.13 -29.77
CA ALA A 262 5.32 4.90 -29.11
C ALA A 262 6.42 3.85 -28.91
N PHE A 263 7.49 3.93 -29.71
CA PHE A 263 8.69 3.11 -29.60
C PHE A 263 9.90 3.93 -29.21
N THR A 264 9.73 5.04 -28.49
CA THR A 264 10.84 5.79 -27.90
C THR A 264 10.96 5.38 -26.44
N PRO A 265 12.16 5.05 -25.94
CA PRO A 265 12.31 4.63 -24.56
C PRO A 265 12.30 5.87 -23.67
N LEU A 266 11.28 5.99 -22.81
CA LEU A 266 11.09 7.17 -21.96
C LEU A 266 11.51 6.92 -20.50
N SER A 267 12.02 5.73 -20.21
CA SER A 267 12.40 5.30 -18.86
C SER A 267 13.68 4.45 -18.92
N TYR A 268 13.77 3.37 -18.12
CA TYR A 268 15.00 2.62 -17.84
C TYR A 268 15.80 2.14 -19.06
N TYR A 269 15.17 1.94 -20.22
CA TYR A 269 15.81 1.38 -21.42
C TYR A 269 16.26 2.45 -22.42
N ALA A 270 16.87 3.54 -21.95
CA ALA A 270 17.42 4.57 -22.83
C ALA A 270 18.44 3.98 -23.83
N PRO A 271 18.66 4.59 -25.01
CA PRO A 271 19.56 4.04 -26.05
C PRO A 271 21.02 3.91 -25.58
N ALA A 272 21.43 4.72 -24.60
CA ALA A 272 22.74 4.67 -23.97
C ALA A 272 22.90 3.54 -22.93
N SER A 273 21.79 2.94 -22.48
CA SER A 273 21.80 1.84 -21.50
C SER A 273 22.52 0.60 -22.04
N GLY A 274 22.90 -0.32 -21.15
CA GLY A 274 23.50 -1.61 -21.55
C GLY A 274 22.62 -2.38 -22.54
N LEU A 275 21.30 -2.35 -22.37
CA LEU A 275 20.36 -2.96 -23.32
C LEU A 275 20.40 -2.29 -24.70
N GLY A 276 20.52 -0.96 -24.74
CA GLY A 276 20.68 -0.20 -25.98
C GLY A 276 22.04 -0.40 -26.67
N GLN A 277 23.10 -0.73 -25.91
CA GLN A 277 24.41 -1.09 -26.47
C GLN A 277 24.40 -2.51 -27.04
N ILE A 278 23.83 -3.48 -26.32
CA ILE A 278 23.64 -4.86 -26.80
C ILE A 278 22.79 -4.86 -28.07
N ALA A 279 21.71 -4.09 -28.08
CA ALA A 279 20.86 -3.93 -29.26
C ALA A 279 21.61 -3.42 -30.50
N ARG A 280 22.61 -2.53 -30.32
CA ARG A 280 23.46 -2.02 -31.41
C ARG A 280 24.53 -3.00 -31.85
N ALA A 281 24.98 -3.88 -30.96
CA ALA A 281 25.99 -4.90 -31.26
C ALA A 281 25.40 -6.17 -31.89
N LEU A 282 24.09 -6.36 -31.82
CA LEU A 282 23.41 -7.52 -32.42
C LEU A 282 23.33 -7.40 -33.94
N PRO A 283 23.50 -8.50 -34.68
CA PRO A 283 23.33 -8.52 -36.13
C PRO A 283 21.85 -8.32 -36.53
N ASP A 284 21.62 -7.75 -37.70
CA ASP A 284 20.30 -7.34 -38.23
C ASP A 284 19.23 -8.45 -38.29
N GLN A 285 19.58 -9.72 -38.11
CA GLN A 285 18.66 -10.86 -38.13
C GLN A 285 18.60 -11.64 -36.80
N ALA A 286 19.17 -11.10 -35.72
CA ALA A 286 19.14 -11.73 -34.42
C ALA A 286 17.70 -11.95 -33.93
N ARG A 287 17.41 -13.17 -33.46
CA ARG A 287 16.16 -13.49 -32.76
C ARG A 287 16.40 -13.30 -31.27
N VAL A 288 15.77 -12.29 -30.70
CA VAL A 288 15.95 -11.95 -29.29
C VAL A 288 14.64 -12.18 -28.54
N GLY A 289 14.70 -13.01 -27.49
CA GLY A 289 13.64 -13.13 -26.50
C GLY A 289 13.90 -12.17 -25.36
N LEU A 290 12.85 -11.47 -24.92
CA LEU A 290 12.93 -10.51 -23.82
C LEU A 290 11.99 -10.96 -22.70
N VAL A 291 12.52 -11.08 -21.50
CA VAL A 291 11.79 -11.52 -20.30
C VAL A 291 12.03 -10.48 -19.19
N GLY A 292 10.97 -10.08 -18.48
CA GLY A 292 11.08 -9.22 -17.31
C GLY A 292 11.21 -7.71 -17.55
N LEU A 293 10.90 -7.20 -18.76
CA LEU A 293 11.06 -5.76 -19.09
C LEU A 293 9.97 -4.83 -18.53
N GLY A 294 8.98 -5.36 -17.80
CA GLY A 294 7.83 -4.57 -17.37
C GLY A 294 7.04 -3.98 -18.56
N PRO A 295 6.38 -2.82 -18.39
CA PRO A 295 5.54 -2.19 -19.42
C PRO A 295 6.35 -1.38 -20.44
N ALA A 296 7.65 -1.17 -20.18
CA ALA A 296 8.47 -0.37 -21.05
C ALA A 296 8.66 -1.15 -22.35
N ARG A 297 8.18 -0.59 -23.45
CA ARG A 297 8.48 -1.12 -24.78
C ARG A 297 9.93 -0.75 -25.07
N PRO A 298 10.86 -1.71 -25.11
CA PRO A 298 12.20 -1.39 -25.54
C PRO A 298 12.12 -0.91 -26.99
N SER A 299 12.66 0.27 -27.22
CA SER A 299 12.89 0.81 -28.54
C SER A 299 14.15 0.17 -29.13
N VAL A 300 14.09 -1.11 -29.47
CA VAL A 300 15.06 -1.60 -30.45
C VAL A 300 14.35 -1.50 -31.78
N THR A 301 14.81 -0.54 -32.57
CA THR A 301 14.30 -0.18 -33.89
C THR A 301 13.90 -1.44 -34.64
N ALA A 302 12.61 -1.57 -34.95
CA ALA A 302 12.04 -2.63 -35.79
C ALA A 302 12.56 -2.60 -37.25
N SER A 303 13.64 -1.86 -37.52
CA SER A 303 14.35 -1.83 -38.81
C SER A 303 15.54 -2.79 -38.87
N ARG A 304 16.00 -3.37 -37.76
CA ARG A 304 17.13 -4.32 -37.73
C ARG A 304 16.87 -5.44 -36.71
N GLY A 305 16.16 -6.48 -37.17
CA GLY A 305 15.89 -7.71 -36.41
C GLY A 305 14.41 -7.95 -36.15
N ARG A 306 13.89 -9.11 -36.59
CA ARG A 306 12.57 -9.60 -36.17
C ARG A 306 12.66 -10.04 -34.71
N PHE A 307 12.30 -9.15 -33.80
CA PHE A 307 11.92 -9.56 -32.45
C PHE A 307 10.66 -10.43 -32.56
N GLY A 308 10.76 -11.68 -32.10
CA GLY A 308 9.58 -12.51 -31.87
C GLY A 308 8.66 -11.84 -30.84
N PRO A 309 7.36 -12.19 -30.77
CA PRO A 309 6.48 -11.61 -29.77
C PRO A 309 7.11 -11.80 -28.39
N ALA A 310 7.41 -10.70 -27.70
CA ALA A 310 7.67 -10.74 -26.27
C ALA A 310 6.55 -11.58 -25.66
N THR A 311 6.91 -12.63 -24.89
CA THR A 311 5.92 -13.48 -24.25
C THR A 311 4.94 -12.59 -23.50
N ARG A 312 3.69 -12.74 -23.93
CA ARG A 312 2.66 -11.72 -23.98
C ARG A 312 1.98 -11.62 -22.61
N LEU A 313 2.65 -11.04 -21.63
CA LEU A 313 2.04 -10.74 -20.32
C LEU A 313 1.15 -9.49 -20.37
N THR A 314 1.30 -8.60 -21.35
CA THR A 314 0.57 -7.33 -21.41
C THR A 314 -0.79 -7.36 -22.12
N ARG A 315 -1.05 -8.30 -23.05
CA ARG A 315 -2.43 -8.44 -23.64
C ARG A 315 -3.41 -9.15 -22.73
N ALA A 316 -2.96 -9.85 -21.69
CA ALA A 316 -3.85 -10.47 -20.73
C ALA A 316 -4.61 -9.41 -19.88
N TRP A 317 -4.06 -8.21 -19.74
CA TRP A 317 -4.62 -7.17 -18.87
C TRP A 317 -5.58 -6.19 -19.56
N SER A 318 -5.55 -6.07 -20.88
CA SER A 318 -6.47 -5.19 -21.61
C SER A 318 -7.77 -5.88 -22.03
N ARG A 319 -7.94 -7.18 -21.73
CA ARG A 319 -9.15 -7.95 -22.03
C ARG A 319 -9.43 -8.98 -20.93
N SER A 320 -9.76 -8.51 -19.73
CA SER A 320 -10.42 -9.34 -18.72
C SER A 320 -11.86 -8.85 -18.54
N PRO A 321 -12.89 -9.66 -18.90
CA PRO A 321 -14.24 -9.43 -18.41
C PRO A 321 -14.32 -9.73 -16.90
N PRO A 322 -15.33 -9.24 -16.17
CA PRO A 322 -15.46 -9.53 -14.75
C PRO A 322 -15.59 -11.05 -14.56
N THR A 323 -14.88 -11.59 -13.56
CA THR A 323 -14.84 -13.01 -13.23
C THR A 323 -16.24 -13.60 -13.04
N PRO A 324 -16.37 -14.93 -13.18
CA PRO A 324 -16.34 -15.73 -11.96
C PRO A 324 -15.53 -17.02 -12.07
N ALA A 325 -15.14 -17.48 -10.89
CA ALA A 325 -14.89 -18.87 -10.49
C ALA A 325 -13.58 -19.58 -10.95
N PHE A 326 -12.89 -20.10 -9.92
CA PHE A 326 -11.93 -21.20 -9.94
C PHE A 326 -12.26 -22.29 -10.97
N PRO A 327 -11.24 -22.94 -11.56
CA PRO A 327 -11.30 -24.36 -11.82
C PRO A 327 -10.44 -25.09 -10.80
N LEU A 328 -11.14 -25.76 -9.88
CA LEU A 328 -10.68 -27.04 -9.34
C LEU A 328 -10.33 -27.96 -10.50
N CYS A 329 -9.24 -28.71 -10.31
CA CYS A 329 -8.84 -29.86 -11.11
C CYS A 329 -10.03 -30.81 -11.37
N PRO A 330 -10.21 -31.34 -12.60
CA PRO A 330 -10.88 -32.61 -12.78
C PRO A 330 -9.95 -33.59 -13.50
N ALA A 331 -9.33 -34.45 -12.71
CA ALA A 331 -9.04 -35.80 -13.15
C ALA A 331 -10.35 -36.62 -13.12
N LEU A 332 -10.57 -37.39 -14.20
CA LEU A 332 -11.40 -38.61 -14.31
C LEU A 332 -12.94 -38.51 -14.44
N ARG A 333 -13.39 -38.89 -15.65
CA ARG A 333 -14.58 -39.66 -16.09
C ARG A 333 -15.30 -38.92 -17.23
N ALA A 334 -15.65 -39.47 -18.38
CA ALA A 334 -15.53 -40.79 -19.00
C ALA A 334 -15.84 -40.57 -20.50
N GLY A 335 -15.19 -41.30 -21.43
CA GLY A 335 -15.51 -41.20 -22.86
C GLY A 335 -14.35 -41.52 -23.79
N CYS A 336 -13.77 -42.72 -23.66
CA CYS A 336 -12.93 -43.29 -24.71
C CYS A 336 -13.75 -43.53 -25.98
N THR A 337 -13.30 -43.04 -27.12
CA THR A 337 -13.37 -43.82 -28.37
C THR A 337 -12.01 -43.73 -29.08
N LEU A 338 -11.40 -44.90 -29.22
CA LEU A 338 -10.19 -45.18 -29.98
C LEU A 338 -10.55 -45.39 -31.47
N ARG A 339 -9.85 -44.70 -32.37
CA ARG A 339 -9.48 -45.13 -33.74
C ARG A 339 -8.56 -44.01 -34.30
N ASP A 340 -7.33 -44.22 -34.77
CA ASP A 340 -6.63 -45.43 -35.16
C ASP A 340 -5.12 -45.24 -34.95
N ARG A 341 -4.46 -46.30 -34.49
CA ARG A 341 -3.00 -46.46 -34.43
C ARG A 341 -2.51 -46.90 -35.81
N ARG A 342 -1.37 -46.38 -36.29
CA ARG A 342 -0.40 -47.18 -37.06
C ARG A 342 1.02 -46.73 -36.77
N CYS A 343 1.66 -47.44 -35.85
CA CYS A 343 3.08 -47.77 -35.89
C CYS A 343 3.20 -49.18 -35.27
N ALA A 344 3.42 -50.18 -36.11
CA ALA A 344 4.02 -51.45 -35.72
C ALA A 344 4.64 -52.13 -36.95
N PRO A 345 5.74 -52.88 -36.77
CA PRO A 345 6.65 -53.28 -37.83
C PRO A 345 6.21 -54.58 -38.50
N GLN A 346 6.62 -54.78 -39.76
CA GLN A 346 6.59 -56.08 -40.43
C GLN A 346 7.98 -56.37 -41.01
N ALA A 347 8.56 -57.47 -40.58
CA ALA A 347 9.68 -58.15 -41.19
C ALA A 347 9.22 -59.56 -41.59
N GLY A 348 9.68 -60.02 -42.75
CA GLY A 348 9.79 -61.43 -43.11
C GLY A 348 8.77 -61.94 -44.13
N ASP A 349 9.21 -62.00 -45.40
CA ASP A 349 9.06 -63.05 -46.43
C ASP A 349 7.69 -63.74 -46.60
N ASP A 350 7.16 -64.00 -47.79
CA ASP A 350 7.84 -64.67 -48.90
C ASP A 350 7.03 -64.60 -50.22
N ALA A 351 7.75 -64.64 -51.35
CA ALA A 351 7.42 -65.20 -52.66
C ALA A 351 6.19 -64.73 -53.51
N ARG A 352 6.51 -64.25 -54.74
CA ARG A 352 6.08 -64.74 -56.08
C ARG A 352 5.72 -63.64 -57.10
N GLY A 353 6.59 -63.51 -58.12
CA GLY A 353 6.31 -63.36 -59.55
C GLY A 353 5.64 -62.05 -60.02
N GLY A 354 6.00 -61.43 -61.14
CA GLY A 354 6.90 -61.78 -62.23
C GLY A 354 6.59 -60.83 -63.39
N LEU A 355 7.65 -60.47 -64.12
CA LEU A 355 7.74 -59.62 -65.33
C LEU A 355 7.61 -58.10 -65.13
#